data_AF-A0A8T7ABK0-F1
#
_entry.id   AF-A0A8T7ABK0-F1
#
_cell.length_a   1.000
_cell.length_b   1.000
_cell.length_c   1.000
_cell.angle_alpha   90.00
_cell.angle_beta   90.00
_cell.angle_gamma   90.00
#
_symmetry.space_group_name_H-M   'P 1'
#
loop_
_entity.id
_entity.type
_entity.pdbx_description
1 polymer ?
#
loop_
_entity_poly.entity_id
_entity_poly.type
_entity_poly.pdbx_seq_one_letter_code
_entity_poly.pdbx_strand_id
1 'polypeptide(L)'
;MKNILSKTLSLTVVFSMTAIAVLLTSGLSSAQESATPADQEISEGADSVLEHRAHHRKMKKKMHKHRGDHMDGKLLKLDTNEDGKVDLSEFLSHSERRFNEMDLNGDQFVTPEEARERHELMREEHRLMREQHKAARKKAREDRSKEKSSKDEAG
;
A
#
# COMPACT_ATOMS: atom_id res chain seq x y z
N MET A 1 55.74 11.38 -22.93
CA MET A 1 55.54 12.83 -23.02
C MET A 1 54.15 13.16 -22.51
N LYS A 2 54.07 13.80 -21.34
CA LYS A 2 53.02 14.72 -20.85
C LYS A 2 51.55 14.50 -21.30
N ASN A 3 50.84 13.57 -20.66
CA ASN A 3 49.36 13.57 -20.61
C ASN A 3 48.86 14.55 -19.54
N ILE A 4 49.14 15.84 -19.75
CA ILE A 4 48.76 16.93 -18.84
C ILE A 4 47.35 17.47 -19.16
N LEU A 5 46.74 17.05 -20.28
CA LEU A 5 45.47 17.60 -20.75
C LEU A 5 44.20 16.97 -20.14
N SER A 6 44.27 15.81 -19.47
CA SER A 6 43.06 15.16 -18.92
C SER A 6 42.71 15.55 -17.48
N LYS A 7 43.61 16.23 -16.75
CA LYS A 7 43.43 16.54 -15.31
C LYS A 7 42.85 17.93 -15.02
N THR A 8 42.74 18.80 -16.02
CA THR A 8 42.21 20.17 -15.84
C THR A 8 40.72 20.28 -16.14
N LEU A 9 40.13 19.33 -16.86
CA LEU A 9 38.70 19.35 -17.20
C LEU A 9 37.78 18.91 -16.04
N SER A 10 38.28 18.13 -15.08
CA SER A 10 37.46 17.63 -13.96
C SER A 10 37.34 18.62 -12.78
N LEU A 11 38.14 19.68 -12.75
CA LEU A 11 38.26 20.57 -11.57
C LEU A 11 37.45 21.87 -11.69
N THR A 12 37.06 22.27 -12.91
CA THR A 12 36.26 23.49 -13.14
C THR A 12 34.75 23.28 -12.97
N VAL A 13 34.25 22.06 -13.17
CA VAL A 13 32.81 21.75 -13.06
C VAL A 13 32.31 21.76 -11.61
N VAL A 14 33.16 21.42 -10.64
CA VAL A 14 32.79 21.35 -9.21
C VAL A 14 32.67 22.73 -8.55
N PHE A 15 33.25 23.78 -9.15
CA PHE A 15 33.24 25.15 -8.61
C PHE A 15 31.96 25.95 -8.99
N SER A 16 31.09 25.39 -9.85
CA SER A 16 29.87 26.07 -10.33
C SER A 16 28.64 25.86 -9.44
N MET A 17 28.65 24.92 -8.49
CA MET A 17 27.43 24.48 -7.78
C MET A 17 27.20 25.10 -6.39
N THR A 18 28.04 26.03 -5.93
CA THR A 18 27.97 26.55 -4.55
C THR A 18 27.34 27.96 -4.41
N ALA A 19 26.56 28.44 -5.38
CA ALA A 19 26.09 29.84 -5.39
C ALA A 19 24.56 30.07 -5.27
N ILE A 20 23.70 29.06 -5.06
CA ILE A 20 22.23 29.28 -5.15
C ILE A 20 21.43 28.69 -3.96
N ALA A 21 21.81 28.99 -2.70
CA ALA A 21 20.90 28.74 -1.57
C ALA A 21 21.16 29.62 -0.34
N VAL A 22 21.49 30.90 -0.56
CA VAL A 22 21.38 31.92 0.49
C VAL A 22 20.20 32.80 0.11
N LEU A 23 19.35 33.10 1.11
CA LEU A 23 18.20 34.01 1.14
C LEU A 23 16.84 33.29 1.19
N LEU A 24 16.24 33.24 2.39
CA LEU A 24 14.98 33.96 2.71
C LEU A 24 14.42 33.46 4.06
N THR A 25 14.99 33.98 5.15
CA THR A 25 14.33 34.03 6.46
C THR A 25 13.92 35.48 6.73
N SER A 26 12.63 35.80 6.63
CA SER A 26 11.92 36.78 7.48
C SER A 26 10.55 37.19 6.91
N GLY A 27 9.48 36.89 7.67
CA GLY A 27 8.49 37.89 8.07
C GLY A 27 7.44 38.36 7.06
N LEU A 28 6.20 37.87 7.22
CA LEU A 28 4.96 38.58 6.91
C LEU A 28 3.78 37.75 7.45
N SER A 29 2.73 38.26 8.08
CA SER A 29 2.43 39.44 8.87
C SER A 29 1.12 39.06 9.58
N SER A 30 0.92 39.67 10.73
CA SER A 30 -0.30 39.72 11.53
C SER A 30 -1.64 39.64 10.77
N ALA A 31 -2.52 38.75 11.20
CA ALA A 31 -3.96 38.91 11.02
C ALA A 31 -4.67 38.52 12.33
N GLN A 32 -5.15 39.56 12.99
CA GLN A 32 -6.08 39.57 14.11
C GLN A 32 -7.47 39.35 13.52
N GLU A 33 -8.22 38.34 13.97
CA GLU A 33 -9.61 38.21 13.60
C GLU A 33 -10.51 37.93 14.82
N SER A 34 -11.56 38.72 14.81
CA SER A 34 -12.52 39.09 15.84
C SER A 34 -13.43 37.96 16.31
N ALA A 35 -13.70 38.04 17.62
CA ALA A 35 -14.91 37.66 18.33
C ALA A 35 -16.13 37.23 17.48
N THR A 36 -16.57 36.01 17.75
CA THR A 36 -17.88 35.45 17.42
C THR A 36 -18.99 36.10 18.26
N PRO A 37 -20.19 36.31 17.69
CA PRO A 37 -21.42 36.22 18.45
C PRO A 37 -22.28 35.01 18.02
N ALA A 38 -22.70 34.29 19.05
CA ALA A 38 -23.93 33.54 19.25
C ALA A 38 -24.86 33.23 18.05
N ASP A 39 -25.08 31.92 17.89
CA ASP A 39 -26.37 31.23 17.80
C ASP A 39 -27.49 31.82 16.93
N GLN A 40 -27.78 31.10 15.85
CA GLN A 40 -29.15 30.99 15.36
C GLN A 40 -29.40 29.58 14.81
N GLU A 41 -30.26 28.84 15.52
CA GLU A 41 -30.71 27.51 15.15
C GLU A 41 -31.65 27.54 13.94
N ILE A 42 -31.50 26.57 13.04
CA ILE A 42 -32.59 26.00 12.24
C ILE A 42 -32.42 24.48 12.18
N SER A 43 -33.10 23.85 13.13
CA SER A 43 -34.07 22.77 12.96
C SER A 43 -33.95 21.84 11.75
N GLU A 44 -33.92 20.56 12.10
CA GLU A 44 -34.71 19.46 11.52
C GLU A 44 -34.18 18.75 10.26
N GLY A 45 -33.66 17.54 10.48
CA GLY A 45 -33.39 16.56 9.42
C GLY A 45 -32.28 15.53 9.70
N ALA A 46 -31.83 15.35 10.94
CA ALA A 46 -30.62 14.57 11.25
C ALA A 46 -30.84 13.08 11.58
N ASP A 47 -32.05 12.53 11.40
CA ASP A 47 -32.36 11.22 11.97
C ASP A 47 -32.08 10.01 11.06
N SER A 48 -31.77 10.19 9.77
CA SER A 48 -31.38 9.06 8.90
C SER A 48 -29.87 8.89 8.70
N VAL A 49 -29.05 9.86 9.14
CA VAL A 49 -27.58 9.86 8.94
C VAL A 49 -26.84 9.27 10.15
N LEU A 50 -27.48 9.24 11.33
CA LEU A 50 -26.83 8.88 12.59
C LEU A 50 -26.69 7.35 12.79
N GLU A 51 -27.65 6.54 12.35
CA GLU A 51 -27.60 5.09 12.53
C GLU A 51 -26.59 4.39 11.61
N HIS A 52 -26.45 4.86 10.37
CA HIS A 52 -25.43 4.34 9.45
C HIS A 52 -24.00 4.69 9.94
N ARG A 53 -23.84 5.84 10.61
CA ARG A 53 -22.56 6.33 11.16
C ARG A 53 -22.16 5.62 12.46
N ALA A 54 -23.11 5.32 13.34
CA ALA A 54 -22.85 4.59 14.59
C ALA A 54 -22.45 3.12 14.33
N HIS A 55 -23.08 2.47 13.36
CA HIS A 55 -22.75 1.10 12.97
C HIS A 55 -21.36 1.02 12.30
N HIS A 56 -20.99 2.02 11.48
CA HIS A 56 -19.67 2.10 10.87
C HIS A 56 -18.55 2.43 11.88
N ARG A 57 -18.84 3.21 12.94
CA ARG A 57 -17.88 3.54 14.01
C ARG A 57 -17.54 2.34 14.90
N LYS A 58 -18.52 1.50 15.25
CA LYS A 58 -18.29 0.23 15.99
C LYS A 58 -17.51 -0.79 15.14
N MET A 59 -17.75 -0.84 13.83
CA MET A 59 -16.98 -1.65 12.89
C MET A 59 -15.53 -1.15 12.71
N LYS A 60 -15.29 0.17 12.59
CA LYS A 60 -13.92 0.75 12.51
C LYS A 60 -13.04 0.41 13.72
N LYS A 61 -13.59 0.43 14.94
CA LYS A 61 -12.83 0.14 16.17
C LYS A 61 -12.40 -1.34 16.28
N LYS A 62 -13.12 -2.27 15.62
CA LYS A 62 -12.72 -3.69 15.49
C LYS A 62 -11.79 -3.95 14.30
N MET A 63 -11.85 -3.15 13.23
CA MET A 63 -10.98 -3.29 12.05
C MET A 63 -9.56 -2.71 12.25
N HIS A 64 -9.31 -1.88 13.26
CA HIS A 64 -7.98 -1.33 13.54
C HIS A 64 -7.03 -2.27 14.29
N LYS A 65 -7.49 -3.45 14.73
CA LYS A 65 -6.66 -4.40 15.49
C LYS A 65 -5.83 -5.37 14.61
N HIS A 66 -6.06 -5.40 13.29
CA HIS A 66 -5.35 -6.28 12.34
C HIS A 66 -4.42 -5.53 11.37
N ARG A 67 -4.17 -4.23 11.59
CA ARG A 67 -3.25 -3.47 10.72
C ARG A 67 -1.77 -3.61 11.13
N GLY A 68 -1.48 -4.06 12.35
CA GLY A 68 -0.12 -4.24 12.86
C GLY A 68 0.56 -5.51 12.35
N ASP A 69 -0.14 -6.65 12.37
CA ASP A 69 0.43 -7.98 12.08
C ASP A 69 0.79 -8.23 10.61
N HIS A 70 0.59 -7.26 9.71
CA HIS A 70 0.91 -7.43 8.28
C HIS A 70 2.34 -7.01 7.91
N MET A 71 3.07 -6.35 8.82
CA MET A 71 4.44 -5.91 8.55
C MET A 71 5.46 -7.02 8.81
N ASP A 72 5.23 -7.87 9.83
CA ASP A 72 6.15 -8.95 10.21
C ASP A 72 6.29 -10.01 9.11
N GLY A 73 5.21 -10.26 8.35
CA GLY A 73 5.19 -11.23 7.26
C GLY A 73 6.04 -10.88 6.03
N LYS A 74 6.66 -9.69 5.97
CA LYS A 74 7.58 -9.34 4.87
C LYS A 74 9.01 -9.81 5.13
N LEU A 75 9.44 -9.77 6.39
CA LEU A 75 10.78 -10.21 6.79
C LEU A 75 10.85 -11.74 6.78
N LEU A 76 9.79 -12.41 7.27
CA LEU A 76 9.60 -13.86 7.21
C LEU A 76 9.60 -14.45 5.79
N LYS A 77 9.43 -13.63 4.75
CA LYS A 77 9.47 -14.08 3.35
C LYS A 77 10.86 -13.98 2.73
N LEU A 78 11.78 -13.28 3.39
CA LEU A 78 13.16 -13.09 2.95
C LEU A 78 14.09 -14.06 3.66
N ASP A 79 13.90 -14.20 4.97
CA ASP A 79 14.58 -15.15 5.84
C ASP A 79 14.23 -16.57 5.41
N THR A 80 15.13 -17.19 4.65
CA THR A 80 14.92 -18.52 4.05
C THR A 80 15.43 -19.62 4.96
N ASN A 81 16.43 -19.30 5.80
CA ASN A 81 16.99 -20.21 6.78
C ASN A 81 16.23 -20.21 8.12
N GLU A 82 15.25 -19.33 8.28
CA GLU A 82 14.39 -19.14 9.46
C GLU A 82 15.18 -18.80 10.74
N ASP A 83 16.30 -18.08 10.60
CA ASP A 83 17.16 -17.70 11.73
C ASP A 83 16.74 -16.40 12.43
N GLY A 84 15.70 -15.74 11.92
CA GLY A 84 15.14 -14.49 12.41
C GLY A 84 15.88 -13.23 11.93
N LYS A 85 16.83 -13.39 11.00
CA LYS A 85 17.57 -12.31 10.34
C LYS A 85 17.49 -12.51 8.83
N VAL A 86 17.88 -11.48 8.09
CA VAL A 86 18.00 -11.56 6.64
C VAL A 86 19.44 -11.20 6.32
N ASP A 87 20.18 -12.17 5.79
CA ASP A 87 21.53 -11.91 5.32
C ASP A 87 21.54 -11.30 3.89
N LEU A 88 22.71 -10.87 3.44
CA LEU A 88 22.85 -10.25 2.12
C LEU A 88 22.55 -11.24 0.98
N SER A 89 22.91 -12.51 1.16
CA SER A 89 22.72 -13.54 0.14
C SER A 89 21.24 -13.88 -0.05
N GLU A 90 20.48 -13.93 1.04
CA GLU A 90 19.04 -14.10 1.06
C GLU A 90 18.33 -12.91 0.42
N PHE A 91 18.76 -11.69 0.75
CA PHE A 91 18.21 -10.49 0.13
C PHE A 91 18.44 -10.44 -1.38
N LEU A 92 19.66 -10.75 -1.83
CA LEU A 92 20.01 -10.77 -3.25
C LEU A 92 19.24 -11.86 -4.00
N SER A 93 19.21 -13.09 -3.49
CA SER A 93 18.50 -14.22 -4.10
C SER A 93 17.00 -13.91 -4.28
N HIS A 94 16.37 -13.29 -3.27
CA HIS A 94 14.98 -12.87 -3.39
C HIS A 94 14.77 -11.71 -4.35
N SER A 95 15.71 -10.76 -4.39
CA SER A 95 15.66 -9.64 -5.32
C SER A 95 15.79 -10.09 -6.76
N GLU A 96 16.71 -11.01 -7.05
CA GLU A 96 16.89 -11.65 -8.36
C GLU A 96 15.64 -12.40 -8.78
N ARG A 97 15.06 -13.19 -7.88
CA ARG A 97 13.79 -13.89 -8.16
C ARG A 97 12.68 -12.89 -8.53
N ARG A 98 12.51 -11.83 -7.75
CA ARG A 98 11.49 -10.81 -8.03
C ARG A 98 11.75 -10.09 -9.34
N PHE A 99 13.01 -9.80 -9.63
CA PHE A 99 13.42 -9.17 -10.86
C PHE A 99 13.03 -10.05 -12.06
N ASN A 100 13.42 -11.32 -12.04
CA ASN A 100 13.09 -12.30 -13.09
C ASN A 100 11.59 -12.56 -13.23
N GLU A 101 10.82 -12.41 -12.15
CA GLU A 101 9.37 -12.46 -12.25
C GLU A 101 8.82 -11.23 -13.00
N MET A 102 9.37 -10.03 -12.73
CA MET A 102 8.88 -8.75 -13.30
C MET A 102 9.34 -8.49 -14.73
N ASP A 103 10.56 -8.88 -15.06
CA ASP A 103 11.13 -8.85 -16.41
C ASP A 103 10.44 -9.91 -17.27
N LEU A 104 9.43 -9.48 -18.01
CA LEU A 104 8.60 -10.37 -18.82
C LEU A 104 9.27 -10.76 -20.14
N ASN A 105 10.16 -9.89 -20.64
CA ASN A 105 10.77 -10.05 -21.95
C ASN A 105 12.20 -10.64 -21.89
N GLY A 106 12.80 -10.71 -20.70
CA GLY A 106 14.13 -11.27 -20.44
C GLY A 106 15.29 -10.35 -20.83
N ASP A 107 15.08 -9.04 -20.90
CA ASP A 107 16.10 -8.07 -21.34
C ASP A 107 16.98 -7.52 -20.22
N GLN A 108 16.79 -8.00 -18.98
CA GLN A 108 17.49 -7.55 -17.78
C GLN A 108 17.17 -6.11 -17.36
N PHE A 109 16.06 -5.56 -17.84
CA PHE A 109 15.47 -4.33 -17.36
C PHE A 109 14.00 -4.57 -16.99
N VAL A 110 13.48 -3.74 -16.09
CA VAL A 110 12.05 -3.74 -15.77
C VAL A 110 11.50 -2.39 -16.17
N THR A 111 10.62 -2.40 -17.16
CA THR A 111 9.94 -1.21 -17.67
C THR A 111 8.66 -0.94 -16.87
N PRO A 112 8.19 0.32 -16.84
CA PRO A 112 6.89 0.65 -16.26
C PRO A 112 5.72 -0.12 -16.91
N GLU A 113 5.84 -0.41 -18.21
CA GLU A 113 4.88 -1.19 -18.99
C GLU A 113 4.78 -2.62 -18.48
N GLU A 114 5.91 -3.32 -18.31
CA GLU A 114 5.94 -4.69 -17.77
C GLU A 114 5.40 -4.75 -16.34
N ALA A 115 5.76 -3.75 -15.50
CA ALA A 115 5.22 -3.66 -14.16
C ALA A 115 3.68 -3.49 -14.15
N ARG A 116 3.13 -2.73 -15.10
CA ARG A 116 1.67 -2.57 -15.26
C ARG A 116 1.02 -3.87 -15.72
N GLU A 117 1.60 -4.55 -16.71
CA GLU A 117 1.08 -5.81 -17.22
C GLU A 117 1.04 -6.90 -16.13
N ARG A 118 2.13 -7.07 -15.38
CA ARG A 118 2.15 -7.95 -14.21
C ARG A 118 1.07 -7.60 -13.19
N HIS A 119 0.85 -6.31 -12.94
CA HIS A 119 -0.19 -5.87 -12.02
C HIS A 119 -1.59 -6.22 -12.56
N GLU A 120 -1.84 -6.08 -13.86
CA GLU A 120 -3.13 -6.41 -14.47
C GLU A 120 -3.43 -7.92 -14.40
N LEU A 121 -2.45 -8.76 -14.72
CA LEU A 121 -2.54 -10.21 -14.55
C LEU A 121 -2.91 -10.60 -13.11
N MET A 122 -2.22 -10.02 -12.13
CA MET A 122 -2.49 -10.28 -10.70
C MET A 122 -3.89 -9.82 -10.28
N ARG A 123 -4.39 -8.70 -10.82
CA ARG A 123 -5.78 -8.25 -10.55
C ARG A 123 -6.80 -9.23 -11.11
N GLU A 124 -6.55 -9.76 -12.30
CA GLU A 124 -7.43 -10.72 -12.94
C GLU A 124 -7.45 -12.07 -12.22
N GLU A 125 -6.28 -12.59 -11.86
CA GLU A 125 -6.16 -13.80 -11.04
C GLU A 125 -6.91 -13.64 -9.71
N HIS A 126 -6.70 -12.53 -9.01
CA HIS A 126 -7.43 -12.23 -7.77
C HIS A 126 -8.94 -12.13 -7.96
N ARG A 127 -9.41 -11.63 -9.11
CA ARG A 127 -10.84 -11.57 -9.43
C ARG A 127 -11.41 -12.97 -9.60
N LEU A 128 -10.76 -13.83 -10.38
CA LEU A 128 -11.16 -15.22 -10.59
C LEU A 128 -11.17 -16.00 -9.27
N MET A 129 -10.11 -15.87 -8.47
CA MET A 129 -10.02 -16.51 -7.16
C MET A 129 -11.16 -16.05 -6.23
N ARG A 130 -11.51 -14.76 -6.22
CA ARG A 130 -12.64 -14.24 -5.43
C ARG A 130 -13.97 -14.79 -5.89
N GLU A 131 -14.18 -14.93 -7.20
CA GLU A 131 -15.40 -15.51 -7.76
C GLU A 131 -15.53 -16.99 -7.41
N GLN A 132 -14.45 -17.74 -7.55
CA GLN A 132 -14.37 -19.14 -7.12
C GLN A 132 -14.68 -19.27 -5.62
N HIS A 133 -14.06 -18.44 -4.76
CA HIS A 133 -14.30 -18.48 -3.32
C HIS A 133 -15.75 -18.08 -2.97
N LYS A 134 -16.33 -17.11 -3.68
CA LYS A 134 -17.76 -16.75 -3.52
C LYS A 134 -18.68 -17.91 -3.91
N ALA A 135 -18.42 -18.56 -5.04
CA ALA A 135 -19.20 -19.70 -5.53
C ALA A 135 -19.10 -20.89 -4.55
N ALA A 136 -17.88 -21.23 -4.10
CA ALA A 136 -17.64 -22.26 -3.11
C ALA A 136 -18.38 -21.98 -1.79
N ARG A 137 -18.32 -20.72 -1.31
CA ARG A 137 -19.04 -20.31 -0.10
C ARG A 137 -20.56 -20.39 -0.26
N LYS A 138 -21.09 -20.03 -1.44
CA LYS A 138 -22.52 -20.14 -1.76
C LYS A 138 -22.97 -21.60 -1.76
N LYS A 139 -22.25 -22.47 -2.48
CA LYS A 139 -22.51 -23.92 -2.51
C LYS A 139 -22.49 -24.53 -1.10
N ALA A 140 -21.45 -24.24 -0.31
CA ALA A 140 -21.35 -24.71 1.07
C ALA A 140 -22.50 -24.21 1.97
N ARG A 141 -23.09 -23.04 1.68
CA ARG A 141 -24.27 -22.55 2.40
C ARG A 141 -25.53 -23.31 2.00
N GLU A 142 -25.70 -23.57 0.71
CA GLU A 142 -26.84 -24.33 0.18
C GLU A 142 -26.81 -25.78 0.69
N ASP A 143 -25.66 -26.44 0.66
CA ASP A 143 -25.48 -27.80 1.17
C ASP A 143 -25.82 -27.88 2.67
N ARG A 144 -25.32 -26.93 3.49
CA ARG A 144 -25.69 -26.84 4.92
C ARG A 144 -27.18 -26.55 5.14
N SER A 145 -27.85 -25.85 4.23
CA SER A 145 -29.30 -25.60 4.36
C SER A 145 -30.12 -26.84 4.06
N LYS A 146 -29.71 -27.63 3.05
CA LYS A 146 -30.35 -28.90 2.69
C LYS A 146 -30.15 -29.97 3.77
N GLU A 147 -28.96 -30.02 4.37
CA GLU A 147 -28.66 -30.92 5.49
C GLU A 147 -29.57 -30.62 6.70
N LYS A 148 -29.75 -29.33 7.03
CA LYS A 148 -30.65 -28.92 8.12
C LYS A 148 -32.11 -29.28 7.83
N SER A 149 -32.62 -28.96 6.65
CA SER A 149 -34.02 -29.29 6.29
C SER A 149 -34.28 -30.80 6.30
N SER A 150 -33.30 -31.62 5.88
CA SER A 150 -33.44 -33.09 5.94
C SER A 150 -33.45 -33.65 7.37
N LYS A 151 -32.83 -32.96 8.32
CA LYS A 151 -32.78 -33.35 9.73
C LYS A 151 -34.05 -32.96 10.48
N ASP A 152 -34.66 -31.83 10.09
CA ASP A 152 -35.91 -31.34 10.69
C ASP A 152 -37.14 -32.14 10.24
N GLU A 153 -37.09 -32.86 9.09
CA GLU A 153 -38.18 -33.73 8.60
C GLU A 153 -38.10 -35.19 9.10
N ALA A 154 -36.97 -35.61 9.66
CA ALA A 154 -36.73 -36.99 10.12
C ALA A 154 -36.92 -37.19 11.64
N GLY A 155 -37.27 -36.14 12.38
CA GLY A 155 -37.53 -36.16 13.83
C GLY A 155 -38.98 -35.88 14.15
#